data_AF-A0A820P8N8-F1
#
_entry.id   AF-A0A820P8N8-F1
#
_cell.length_a   1.000
_cell.length_b   1.000
_cell.length_c   1.000
_cell.angle_alpha   90.00
_cell.angle_beta   90.00
_cell.angle_gamma   90.00
#
_symmetry.space_group_name_H-M   'P 1'
#
loop_
_entity.id
_entity.type
_entity.pdbx_description
1 polymer ?
#
loop_
_entity_poly.entity_id
_entity_poly.type
_entity_poly.pdbx_seq_one_letter_code
_entity_poly.pdbx_strand_id
1 'polypeptide(L)'
;MATTTGKISCVKCEELKATVTCDERVGDFCFDHMSEQFVKIEEELNEFQSGIDRQKAELQKHELMKQTDEWERESIEKIRQVADEVRHELSSSVIRFLIDLDFKLKQLAQQLLQCRKEEDFIDKNMQFFNEEVIRLKDNRNNTPDFKIDHDSTSFINKIRLAIKELN
;
A
#
# COMPACT_ATOMS: atom_id res chain seq x y z
N MET A 1 44.30 42.45 19.46
CA MET A 1 45.45 43.37 19.32
C MET A 1 46.38 42.74 18.31
N ALA A 2 46.67 43.44 17.20
CA ALA A 2 47.50 42.96 16.11
C ALA A 2 48.97 43.22 16.43
N THR A 3 49.79 42.17 16.45
CA THR A 3 51.22 42.26 16.78
C THR A 3 52.06 42.02 15.53
N THR A 4 52.76 43.08 15.13
CA THR A 4 54.03 43.13 14.36
C THR A 4 54.17 42.27 13.08
N THR A 5 54.18 43.00 11.96
CA THR A 5 54.69 42.65 10.63
C THR A 5 56.17 42.24 10.65
N GLY A 6 56.46 40.99 11.00
CA GLY A 6 57.67 40.28 10.59
C GLY A 6 57.35 39.46 9.35
N LYS A 7 58.18 39.53 8.30
CA LYS A 7 58.05 38.58 7.18
C LYS A 7 58.39 37.20 7.73
N ILE A 8 57.41 36.32 7.85
CA ILE A 8 57.60 34.93 8.27
C ILE A 8 57.52 34.05 7.00
N SER A 9 58.24 32.94 7.00
CA SER A 9 58.26 32.01 5.86
C SER A 9 56.93 31.25 5.79
N CYS A 10 56.28 31.27 4.62
CA CYS A 10 55.09 30.47 4.41
C CYS A 10 55.43 28.97 4.45
N VAL A 11 54.66 28.16 5.20
CA VAL A 11 54.86 26.71 5.31
C VAL A 11 54.72 25.96 3.96
N LYS A 12 53.97 26.53 3.00
CA LYS A 12 53.71 25.88 1.70
C LYS A 12 54.70 26.24 0.59
N CYS A 13 55.22 27.47 0.55
CA CYS A 13 56.13 27.92 -0.51
C CYS A 13 57.48 28.43 0.00
N GLU A 14 57.70 28.44 1.32
CA GLU A 14 58.95 28.82 1.99
C GLU A 14 59.42 30.28 1.75
N GLU A 15 58.61 31.08 1.05
CA GLU A 15 58.91 32.49 0.78
C GLU A 15 58.58 33.38 2.00
N LEU A 16 59.46 34.34 2.26
CA LEU A 16 59.29 35.38 3.28
C LEU A 16 58.25 36.42 2.82
N LYS A 17 57.00 36.22 3.21
CA LYS A 17 55.87 37.09 2.86
C LYS A 17 55.17 37.61 4.13
N ALA A 18 54.23 38.55 3.94
CA ALA A 18 53.26 38.84 5.00
C ALA A 18 52.39 37.59 5.16
N THR A 19 52.52 36.92 6.29
CA THR A 19 51.76 35.71 6.62
C THR A 19 50.69 36.04 7.66
N VAL A 20 49.67 35.20 7.72
CA VAL A 20 48.69 35.20 8.81
C VAL A 20 49.06 34.05 9.74
N THR A 21 49.37 34.38 11.00
CA THR A 21 49.61 33.39 12.05
C THR A 21 48.26 32.87 12.55
N CYS A 22 48.06 31.56 12.47
CA CYS A 22 46.96 30.88 13.15
C CYS A 22 47.50 30.30 14.46
N ASP A 23 47.08 30.88 15.59
CA ASP A 23 47.55 30.52 16.93
C ASP A 23 47.28 29.03 17.30
N GLU A 24 46.43 28.36 16.52
CA GLU A 24 46.03 26.98 16.74
C GLU A 24 46.41 26.09 15.54
N ARG A 25 47.70 25.70 15.51
CA ARG A 25 48.28 24.48 14.89
C ARG A 25 48.39 24.31 13.37
N VAL A 26 48.06 25.30 12.53
CA VAL A 26 48.18 25.09 11.06
C VAL A 26 49.48 25.65 10.47
N GLY A 27 50.24 26.43 11.22
CA GLY A 27 51.48 27.06 10.74
C GLY A 27 51.21 28.30 9.88
N ASP A 28 52.26 29.05 9.56
CA ASP A 28 52.13 30.36 8.93
C ASP A 28 51.99 30.25 7.41
N PHE A 29 50.90 30.74 6.86
CA PHE A 29 50.68 30.77 5.41
C PHE A 29 50.65 32.21 4.89
N CYS A 30 51.13 32.42 3.66
CA CYS A 30 50.86 33.67 2.96
C CYS A 30 49.39 33.72 2.53
N PHE A 31 48.87 34.92 2.29
CA PHE A 31 47.48 35.15 1.91
C PHE A 31 47.04 34.33 0.69
N ASP A 32 47.92 34.17 -0.31
CA ASP A 32 47.63 33.36 -1.51
C ASP A 32 47.34 31.89 -1.15
N HIS A 33 48.22 31.25 -0.36
CA HIS A 33 48.04 29.87 0.04
C HIS A 33 46.90 29.64 1.03
N MET A 34 46.59 30.63 1.87
CA MET A 34 45.35 30.60 2.69
C MET A 34 44.10 30.67 1.81
N SER A 35 44.09 31.55 0.82
CA SER A 35 42.95 31.72 -0.10
C SER A 35 42.73 30.43 -0.91
N GLU A 36 43.81 29.77 -1.35
CA GLU A 36 43.72 28.45 -1.98
C GLU A 36 43.12 27.37 -1.07
N GLN A 37 43.42 27.38 0.24
CA GLN A 37 42.81 26.45 1.19
C GLN A 37 41.31 26.71 1.36
N PHE A 38 40.89 27.98 1.42
CA PHE A 38 39.48 28.33 1.48
C PHE A 38 38.72 27.89 0.22
N VAL A 39 39.28 28.12 -0.96
CA VAL A 39 38.68 27.66 -2.23
C VAL A 39 38.50 26.15 -2.23
N LYS A 40 39.49 25.38 -1.76
CA LYS A 40 39.36 23.91 -1.65
C LYS A 40 38.26 23.48 -0.70
N ILE A 41 38.15 24.13 0.47
CA ILE A 41 37.08 23.84 1.42
C ILE A 41 35.71 24.19 0.82
N GLU A 42 35.60 25.31 0.09
CA GLU A 42 34.36 25.68 -0.62
C GLU A 42 33.99 24.64 -1.69
N GLU A 43 34.96 24.16 -2.46
CA GLU A 43 34.76 23.08 -3.44
C GLU A 43 34.26 21.79 -2.76
N GLU A 44 34.91 21.34 -1.68
CA GLU A 44 34.51 20.16 -0.92
C GLU A 44 33.09 20.30 -0.33
N LEU A 45 32.74 21.48 0.19
CA LEU A 45 31.40 21.75 0.70
C LEU A 45 30.34 21.71 -0.40
N ASN A 46 30.65 22.27 -1.58
CA ASN A 46 29.76 22.26 -2.73
C ASN A 46 29.56 20.83 -3.28
N GLU A 47 30.62 20.02 -3.31
CA GLU A 47 30.54 18.60 -3.68
C GLU A 47 29.69 17.81 -2.68
N PHE A 48 29.88 18.03 -1.38
CA PHE A 48 29.09 17.39 -0.34
C PHE A 48 27.60 17.75 -0.44
N GLN A 49 27.30 19.04 -0.61
CA GLN A 49 25.93 19.53 -0.81
C GLN A 49 25.29 18.90 -2.05
N SER A 50 26.02 18.84 -3.16
CA SER A 50 25.56 18.18 -4.39
C SER A 50 25.29 16.69 -4.18
N GLY A 51 26.10 16.02 -3.34
CA GLY A 51 25.88 14.64 -2.92
C GLY A 51 24.58 14.46 -2.13
N ILE A 52 24.29 15.34 -1.17
CA ILE A 52 23.03 15.35 -0.42
C ILE A 52 21.84 15.53 -1.37
N ASP A 53 21.91 16.50 -2.29
CA ASP A 53 20.79 16.79 -3.18
C ASP A 53 20.55 15.67 -4.19
N ARG A 54 21.61 14.98 -4.64
CA ARG A 54 21.47 13.74 -5.42
C ARG A 54 20.79 12.63 -4.61
N GLN A 55 21.19 12.39 -3.37
CA GLN A 55 20.55 11.38 -2.52
C GLN A 55 19.07 11.68 -2.28
N LYS A 56 18.71 12.94 -2.05
CA LYS A 56 17.30 13.36 -1.95
C LYS A 56 16.53 13.10 -3.24
N ALA A 57 17.10 13.44 -4.39
CA ALA A 57 16.48 13.22 -5.69
C ALA A 57 16.29 11.72 -6.00
N GLU A 58 17.18 10.87 -5.49
CA GLU A 58 17.14 9.42 -5.67
C GLU A 58 16.42 8.67 -4.55
N LEU A 59 15.76 9.36 -3.61
CA LEU A 59 15.06 8.73 -2.49
C LEU A 59 14.03 7.69 -2.97
N GLN A 60 13.35 7.95 -4.08
CA GLN A 60 12.39 7.02 -4.68
C GLN A 60 13.03 5.74 -5.22
N LYS A 61 14.34 5.75 -5.49
CA LYS A 61 15.10 4.55 -5.90
C LYS A 61 15.56 3.72 -4.70
N HIS A 62 15.37 4.23 -3.47
CA HIS A 62 15.80 3.54 -2.26
C HIS A 62 15.10 2.19 -2.15
N GLU A 63 15.84 1.15 -1.74
CA GLU A 63 15.33 -0.22 -1.74
C GLU A 63 14.13 -0.40 -0.79
N LEU A 64 14.11 0.32 0.33
CA LEU A 64 12.94 0.33 1.23
C LEU A 64 11.68 0.95 0.60
N MET A 65 11.82 1.87 -0.36
CA MET A 65 10.65 2.36 -1.11
C MET A 65 10.06 1.24 -1.96
N LYS A 66 10.92 0.51 -2.71
CA LYS A 66 10.46 -0.65 -3.48
C LYS A 66 9.81 -1.74 -2.61
N GLN A 67 10.37 -2.01 -1.44
CA GLN A 67 9.76 -2.97 -0.50
C GLN A 67 8.41 -2.49 0.02
N THR A 68 8.23 -1.18 0.20
CA THR A 68 6.95 -0.57 0.59
C THR A 68 5.93 -0.71 -0.55
N ASP A 69 6.33 -0.37 -1.78
CA ASP A 69 5.49 -0.50 -2.97
C ASP A 69 5.08 -1.95 -3.24
N GLU A 70 6.01 -2.89 -3.06
CA GLU A 70 5.74 -4.32 -3.20
C GLU A 70 4.74 -4.80 -2.16
N TRP A 71 4.96 -4.45 -0.89
CA TRP A 71 4.04 -4.79 0.18
C TRP A 71 2.64 -4.19 -0.05
N GLU A 72 2.55 -2.95 -0.55
CA GLU A 72 1.27 -2.32 -0.89
C GLU A 72 0.56 -3.09 -1.99
N ARG A 73 1.27 -3.40 -3.08
CA ARG A 73 0.75 -4.14 -4.22
C ARG A 73 0.23 -5.52 -3.81
N GLU A 74 1.04 -6.30 -3.09
CA GLU A 74 0.64 -7.63 -2.61
C GLU A 74 -0.56 -7.56 -1.65
N SER A 75 -0.61 -6.54 -0.80
CA SER A 75 -1.70 -6.36 0.17
C SER A 75 -3.02 -6.05 -0.53
N ILE A 76 -3.01 -5.18 -1.54
CA ILE A 76 -4.19 -4.87 -2.36
C ILE A 76 -4.66 -6.11 -3.10
N GLU A 77 -3.73 -6.89 -3.67
CA GLU A 77 -4.09 -8.09 -4.43
C GLU A 77 -4.76 -9.15 -3.53
N LYS A 78 -4.23 -9.36 -2.31
CA LYS A 78 -4.86 -10.25 -1.32
C LYS A 78 -6.29 -9.81 -0.99
N ILE A 79 -6.51 -8.51 -0.79
CA ILE A 79 -7.85 -7.97 -0.51
C ILE A 79 -8.80 -8.22 -1.68
N ARG A 80 -8.33 -8.00 -2.91
CA ARG A 80 -9.13 -8.25 -4.12
C ARG A 80 -9.49 -9.72 -4.27
N GLN A 81 -8.53 -10.61 -4.10
CA GLN A 81 -8.74 -12.05 -4.20
C GLN A 81 -9.83 -12.53 -3.24
N VAL A 82 -9.73 -12.17 -1.95
CA VAL A 82 -10.75 -12.56 -0.96
C VAL A 82 -12.12 -11.96 -1.27
N ALA A 83 -12.16 -10.70 -1.72
CA ALA A 83 -13.43 -10.08 -2.13
C ALA A 83 -14.07 -10.82 -3.32
N ASP A 84 -13.28 -11.28 -4.29
CA ASP A 84 -13.76 -12.03 -5.44
C ASP A 84 -14.21 -13.45 -5.06
N GLU A 85 -13.51 -14.12 -4.15
CA GLU A 85 -13.92 -15.40 -3.59
C GLU A 85 -15.30 -15.30 -2.91
N VAL A 86 -15.50 -14.29 -2.05
CA VAL A 86 -16.79 -14.05 -1.37
C VAL A 86 -17.90 -13.71 -2.37
N ARG A 87 -17.61 -12.87 -3.39
CA ARG A 87 -18.58 -12.57 -4.46
C ARG A 87 -18.98 -13.83 -5.22
N HIS A 88 -18.02 -14.70 -5.51
CA HIS A 88 -18.27 -15.95 -6.22
C HIS A 88 -19.11 -16.92 -5.39
N GLU A 89 -18.82 -17.05 -4.10
CA GLU A 89 -19.58 -17.88 -3.17
C GLU A 89 -21.03 -17.39 -3.03
N LEU A 90 -21.22 -16.08 -2.84
CA LEU A 90 -22.54 -15.46 -2.77
C LEU A 90 -23.33 -15.71 -4.06
N SER A 91 -22.72 -15.43 -5.21
CA SER A 91 -23.36 -15.60 -6.51
C SER A 91 -23.77 -17.05 -6.75
N SER A 92 -22.88 -17.99 -6.45
CA SER A 92 -23.14 -19.43 -6.58
C SER A 92 -24.28 -19.89 -5.67
N SER A 93 -24.33 -19.37 -4.45
CA SER A 93 -25.40 -19.68 -3.49
C SER A 93 -26.76 -19.14 -3.96
N VAL A 94 -26.79 -17.91 -4.46
CA VAL A 94 -28.00 -17.30 -5.04
C VAL A 94 -28.46 -18.07 -6.28
N ILE A 95 -27.55 -18.40 -7.20
CA ILE A 95 -27.89 -19.17 -8.41
C ILE A 95 -28.47 -20.54 -8.03
N ARG A 96 -27.85 -21.25 -7.06
CA ARG A 96 -28.36 -22.54 -6.59
C ARG A 96 -29.76 -22.43 -6.00
N PHE A 97 -30.01 -21.39 -5.20
CA PHE A 97 -31.34 -21.09 -4.67
C PHE A 97 -32.38 -20.87 -5.78
N LEU A 98 -32.03 -20.08 -6.80
CA LEU A 98 -32.93 -19.82 -7.92
C LEU A 98 -33.21 -21.08 -8.75
N ILE A 99 -32.22 -21.95 -8.94
CA ILE A 99 -32.39 -23.24 -9.63
C ILE A 99 -33.35 -24.15 -8.85
N ASP A 100 -33.21 -24.25 -7.52
CA ASP A 100 -34.12 -25.03 -6.68
C ASP A 100 -35.56 -24.48 -6.74
N LEU A 101 -35.71 -23.16 -6.73
CA LEU A 101 -37.01 -22.50 -6.84
C LEU A 101 -37.66 -22.76 -8.21
N ASP A 102 -36.90 -22.70 -9.30
CA ASP A 102 -37.37 -23.04 -10.65
C ASP A 102 -37.79 -24.52 -10.75
N PHE A 103 -37.01 -25.42 -10.15
CA PHE A 103 -37.35 -26.84 -10.10
C PHE A 103 -38.67 -27.10 -9.36
N LYS A 104 -38.86 -26.50 -8.18
CA LYS A 104 -40.12 -26.59 -7.41
C LYS A 104 -41.30 -26.03 -8.19
N LEU A 105 -41.13 -24.91 -8.89
CA LEU A 105 -42.17 -24.34 -9.73
C LEU A 105 -42.57 -25.29 -10.88
N LYS A 106 -41.59 -25.89 -11.55
CA LYS A 106 -41.83 -26.87 -12.62
C LYS A 106 -42.55 -28.12 -12.10
N GLN A 107 -42.18 -28.62 -10.92
CA GLN A 107 -42.90 -29.73 -10.28
C GLN A 107 -44.35 -29.39 -9.98
N LEU A 108 -44.60 -28.20 -9.41
CA LEU A 108 -45.97 -27.74 -9.10
C LEU A 108 -46.80 -27.61 -10.38
N ALA A 109 -46.22 -27.08 -11.46
CA ALA A 109 -46.89 -26.98 -12.76
C ALA A 109 -47.22 -28.37 -13.35
N GLN A 110 -46.32 -29.35 -13.22
CA GLN A 110 -46.57 -30.73 -13.65
C GLN A 110 -47.69 -31.39 -12.84
N GLN A 111 -47.69 -31.22 -11.52
CA GLN A 111 -48.76 -31.72 -10.65
C GLN A 111 -50.11 -31.11 -11.04
N LEU A 112 -50.17 -29.79 -11.28
CA LEU A 112 -51.39 -29.12 -11.72
C LEU A 112 -51.91 -29.66 -13.06
N LEU A 113 -51.00 -29.89 -14.02
CA LEU A 113 -51.35 -30.50 -15.31
C LEU A 113 -51.86 -31.93 -15.16
N GLN A 114 -51.33 -32.71 -14.21
CA GLN A 114 -51.78 -34.06 -13.94
C GLN A 114 -53.17 -34.07 -13.31
N CYS A 115 -53.42 -33.28 -12.27
CA CYS A 115 -54.76 -33.12 -11.68
C CYS A 115 -55.79 -32.67 -12.74
N ARG A 116 -55.39 -31.81 -13.69
CA ARG A 116 -56.25 -31.42 -14.81
C ARG A 116 -56.67 -32.59 -15.70
N LYS A 117 -55.74 -33.50 -16.00
CA LYS A 117 -55.99 -34.66 -16.86
C LYS A 117 -56.83 -35.72 -16.16
N GLU A 118 -56.68 -35.85 -14.85
CA GLU A 118 -57.40 -36.81 -14.03
C GLU A 118 -58.82 -36.33 -13.65
N GLU A 119 -59.21 -35.11 -14.07
CA GLU A 119 -60.44 -34.41 -13.65
C GLU A 119 -60.60 -34.29 -12.12
N ASP A 120 -59.50 -34.47 -11.38
CA ASP A 120 -59.47 -34.50 -9.91
C ASP A 120 -59.37 -33.08 -9.32
N PHE A 121 -60.26 -32.20 -9.77
CA PHE A 121 -60.37 -30.84 -9.25
C PHE A 121 -61.38 -30.79 -8.11
N ILE A 122 -60.88 -31.06 -6.91
CA ILE A 122 -61.59 -30.76 -5.66
C ILE A 122 -61.08 -29.42 -5.15
N ASP A 123 -61.94 -28.61 -4.51
CA ASP A 123 -61.58 -27.29 -3.94
C ASP A 123 -60.28 -27.31 -3.11
N LYS A 124 -60.01 -28.42 -2.42
CA LYS A 124 -58.78 -28.63 -1.64
C LYS A 124 -57.51 -28.62 -2.50
N ASN A 125 -57.56 -29.18 -3.71
CA ASN A 125 -56.42 -29.19 -4.64
C ASN A 125 -56.14 -27.77 -5.15
N MET A 126 -57.19 -27.00 -5.47
CA MET A 126 -57.05 -25.60 -5.87
C MET A 126 -56.46 -24.73 -4.75
N GLN A 127 -56.91 -24.94 -3.52
CA GLN A 127 -56.36 -24.22 -2.37
C GLN A 127 -54.87 -24.55 -2.16
N PHE A 128 -54.49 -25.83 -2.24
CA PHE A 128 -53.09 -26.25 -2.16
C PHE A 128 -52.20 -25.57 -3.20
N PHE A 129 -52.60 -25.59 -4.49
CA PHE A 129 -51.82 -24.95 -5.54
C PHE A 129 -51.68 -23.44 -5.33
N ASN A 130 -52.73 -22.76 -4.87
CA ASN A 130 -52.68 -21.33 -4.58
C ASN A 130 -51.72 -21.02 -3.43
N GLU A 131 -51.78 -21.79 -2.34
CA GLU A 131 -50.90 -21.62 -1.18
C GLU A 131 -49.43 -21.85 -1.55
N GLU A 132 -49.12 -22.89 -2.33
CA GLU A 132 -47.74 -23.16 -2.76
C GLU A 132 -47.22 -22.10 -3.75
N VAL A 133 -48.06 -21.56 -4.64
CA VAL A 133 -47.66 -20.43 -5.49
C VAL A 133 -47.34 -19.18 -4.65
N ILE A 134 -48.13 -18.90 -3.61
CA ILE A 134 -47.85 -17.78 -2.69
C ILE A 134 -46.53 -18.01 -1.96
N ARG A 135 -46.30 -19.21 -1.41
CA ARG A 135 -45.04 -19.56 -0.74
C ARG A 135 -43.83 -19.44 -1.66
N LEU A 136 -43.92 -19.91 -2.90
CA LEU A 136 -42.83 -19.79 -3.88
C LEU A 136 -42.56 -18.32 -4.24
N LYS A 137 -43.60 -17.47 -4.32
CA LYS A 137 -43.43 -16.02 -4.53
C LYS A 137 -42.76 -15.35 -3.34
N ASP A 138 -43.16 -15.69 -2.12
CA ASP A 138 -42.58 -15.14 -0.89
C ASP A 138 -41.12 -15.58 -0.73
N ASN A 139 -40.82 -16.85 -1.00
CA ASN A 139 -39.44 -17.35 -1.02
C ASN A 139 -38.59 -16.64 -2.07
N ARG A 140 -39.12 -16.37 -3.26
CA ARG A 140 -38.38 -15.63 -4.30
C ARG A 140 -38.03 -14.20 -3.82
N ASN A 141 -38.96 -13.54 -3.13
CA ASN A 141 -38.75 -12.18 -2.62
C ASN A 141 -37.81 -12.15 -1.40
N ASN A 142 -37.69 -13.27 -0.71
CA ASN A 142 -36.78 -13.46 0.42
C ASN A 142 -35.63 -14.39 0.01
N THR A 143 -34.66 -13.86 -0.75
CA THR A 143 -33.36 -14.54 -0.91
C THR A 143 -32.79 -14.92 0.46
N PRO A 144 -31.98 -16.00 0.56
CA PRO A 144 -31.35 -16.38 1.82
C PRO A 144 -30.71 -15.17 2.49
N ASP A 145 -30.89 -15.03 3.81
CA ASP A 145 -30.33 -13.91 4.58
C ASP A 145 -28.81 -14.09 4.70
N PHE A 146 -28.08 -13.58 3.71
CA PHE A 146 -26.62 -13.63 3.70
C PHE A 146 -26.09 -12.49 4.55
N LYS A 147 -25.28 -12.84 5.55
CA LYS A 147 -24.54 -11.87 6.35
C LYS A 147 -23.06 -11.94 5.98
N ILE A 148 -22.46 -10.78 5.75
CA ILE A 148 -21.00 -10.64 5.73
C ILE A 148 -20.55 -10.56 7.19
N ASP A 149 -19.71 -11.50 7.61
CA ASP A 149 -19.05 -11.44 8.91
C ASP A 149 -17.59 -11.03 8.74
N HIS A 150 -17.02 -10.42 9.78
CA HIS A 150 -15.65 -9.96 9.76
C HIS A 150 -14.83 -10.75 10.78
N ASP A 151 -13.77 -11.41 10.31
CA ASP A 151 -12.80 -12.00 11.22
C ASP A 151 -12.02 -10.88 11.94
N SER A 152 -11.72 -11.14 13.20
CA SER A 152 -10.95 -10.26 14.09
C SER A 152 -9.43 -10.46 13.97
N THR A 153 -9.00 -11.46 13.20
CA THR A 153 -7.58 -11.71 12.94
C THR A 153 -6.99 -10.74 11.90
N SER A 154 -5.69 -10.44 12.04
CA SER A 154 -5.00 -9.53 11.13
C SER A 154 -4.78 -10.18 9.77
N PHE A 155 -5.56 -9.78 8.77
CA PHE A 155 -5.46 -10.28 7.40
C PHE A 155 -4.21 -9.75 6.66
N ILE A 156 -3.86 -8.48 6.87
CA ILE A 156 -2.69 -7.84 6.26
C ILE A 156 -1.68 -7.46 7.34
N ASN A 157 -0.43 -7.88 7.16
CA ASN A 157 0.66 -7.59 8.10
C ASN A 157 1.12 -6.14 7.97
N LYS A 158 0.97 -5.32 9.00
CA LYS A 158 1.43 -3.92 8.99
C LYS A 158 2.97 -3.81 8.97
N ILE A 159 3.51 -3.14 7.96
CA ILE A 159 4.95 -2.75 7.92
C ILE A 159 5.23 -1.50 8.75
N ARG A 160 6.47 -1.37 9.24
CA ARG A 160 6.94 -0.22 10.04
C ARG A 160 8.41 0.06 9.71
N LEU A 161 8.77 1.33 9.70
CA LEU A 161 10.17 1.75 9.63
C LEU A 161 10.80 1.67 11.03
N ALA A 162 11.96 1.01 11.14
CA ALA A 162 12.75 0.96 12.36
C ALA A 162 14.10 1.66 12.12
N ILE A 163 14.40 2.69 12.90
CA ILE A 163 15.68 3.38 12.84
C ILE A 163 16.59 2.72 13.87
N LYS A 164 17.75 2.20 13.43
CA LYS A 164 18.82 1.84 14.36
C LYS A 164 19.58 3.12 14.69
N GLU A 165 19.57 3.54 15.95
CA GLU A 165 20.48 4.59 16.40
C GLU A 165 21.92 4.11 16.22
N LEU A 166 22.75 4.95 15.58
CA LEU A 166 24.19 4.75 15.51
C LEU A 166 24.77 5.26 16.84
N ASN A 167 25.28 4.35 17.66
CA ASN A 167 26.06 4.67 18.87
C ASN A 167 27.39 5.34 18.52
#